data_AF-A0A2J8JFP6-F1
#
_entry.id   AF-A0A2J8JFP6-F1
#
_cell.length_a   1.000
_cell.length_b   1.000
_cell.length_c   1.000
_cell.angle_alpha   90.00
_cell.angle_beta   90.00
_cell.angle_gamma   90.00
#
_symmetry.space_group_name_H-M   'P 1'
#
loop_
_entity.id
_entity.type
_entity.pdbx_description
1 polymer ?
#
loop_
_entity_poly.entity_id
_entity_poly.type
_entity_poly.pdbx_seq_one_letter_code
_entity_poly.pdbx_strand_id
1 'polypeptide(L)'
;MQIDVDPQEDPQNAPDVNYVVENPSLDLEQYAASYSGLMRIERLQFIADHCPTLRVEALKMALSFVQRTFNVDMYEEIHRKLSEATRSSLRELQNAPDAIP
;
A
#
# COMPACT_ATOMS: atom_id res chain seq x y z
N MET A 1 50.70 -6.66 -9.11
CA MET A 1 49.45 -6.93 -9.86
C MET A 1 48.46 -5.88 -9.42
N GLN A 2 48.07 -4.97 -10.32
CA GLN A 2 46.91 -4.12 -10.09
C GLN A 2 45.69 -5.02 -10.23
N ILE A 3 44.95 -5.16 -9.14
CA ILE A 3 43.64 -5.81 -9.12
C ILE A 3 42.64 -4.73 -9.52
N ASP A 4 42.23 -4.75 -10.78
CA ASP A 4 41.03 -4.04 -11.21
C ASP A 4 39.85 -4.71 -10.50
N VAL A 5 39.42 -4.13 -9.38
CA VAL A 5 38.18 -4.51 -8.71
C VAL A 5 37.08 -3.76 -9.46
N ASP A 6 36.37 -4.47 -10.34
CA ASP A 6 35.09 -4.00 -10.84
C ASP A 6 34.19 -3.71 -9.64
N PRO A 7 33.41 -2.61 -9.63
CA PRO A 7 32.45 -2.35 -8.58
C PRO A 7 31.45 -3.52 -8.58
N GLN A 8 31.56 -4.40 -7.59
CA GLN A 8 30.53 -5.39 -7.34
C GLN A 8 29.29 -4.59 -6.93
N GLU A 9 28.26 -4.56 -7.78
CA GLU A 9 26.99 -3.95 -7.43
C GLU A 9 26.43 -4.71 -6.22
N ASP A 10 26.50 -4.08 -5.05
CA ASP A 10 25.94 -4.62 -3.82
C ASP A 10 24.42 -4.83 -4.03
N PRO A 11 23.90 -6.07 -4.02
CA PRO A 11 22.47 -6.34 -4.24
C PRO A 11 21.58 -5.73 -3.16
N GLN A 12 22.16 -5.19 -2.07
CA GLN A 12 21.49 -4.42 -1.03
C GLN A 12 21.19 -2.96 -1.42
N ASN A 13 21.71 -2.47 -2.55
CA ASN A 13 21.44 -1.13 -3.07
C ASN A 13 20.48 -1.14 -4.27
N ALA A 14 19.68 -2.21 -4.41
CA ALA A 14 18.64 -2.28 -5.43
C ALA A 14 17.68 -1.09 -5.24
N PRO A 15 17.36 -0.34 -6.31
CA PRO A 15 16.41 0.76 -6.22
C PRO A 15 15.08 0.24 -5.68
N ASP A 16 14.37 1.07 -4.91
CA ASP A 16 13.02 0.77 -4.41
C ASP A 16 12.13 0.46 -5.63
N VAL A 17 11.97 -0.83 -5.93
CA VAL A 17 11.26 -1.26 -7.13
C VAL A 17 9.80 -1.00 -6.84
N ASN A 18 9.26 0.08 -7.37
CA ASN A 18 7.84 0.42 -7.23
C ASN A 18 7.01 -0.55 -8.10
N TYR A 19 6.77 -1.75 -7.59
CA TYR A 19 6.02 -2.78 -8.29
C TYR A 19 4.55 -2.75 -7.88
N VAL A 20 3.69 -3.07 -8.84
CA VAL A 20 2.24 -3.10 -8.67
C VAL A 20 1.75 -4.54 -8.74
N VAL A 21 0.90 -4.93 -7.78
CA VAL A 21 0.24 -6.24 -7.71
C VAL A 21 -1.21 -6.06 -8.13
N GLU A 22 -1.54 -6.47 -9.34
CA GLU A 22 -2.88 -6.25 -9.92
C GLU A 22 -3.93 -7.24 -9.41
N ASN A 23 -3.57 -8.52 -9.23
CA ASN A 23 -4.52 -9.58 -8.85
C ASN A 23 -4.09 -10.31 -7.55
N PRO A 24 -4.18 -9.65 -6.38
CA PRO A 24 -3.88 -10.28 -5.11
C PRO A 24 -4.99 -11.26 -4.68
N SER A 25 -4.64 -12.50 -4.35
CA SER A 25 -5.54 -13.47 -3.70
C SER A 25 -5.52 -13.36 -2.16
N LEU A 26 -5.20 -12.17 -1.65
CA LEU A 26 -4.92 -11.92 -0.24
C LEU A 26 -6.20 -11.61 0.54
N ASP A 27 -6.45 -12.35 1.61
CA ASP A 27 -7.46 -11.99 2.61
C ASP A 27 -6.87 -10.96 3.59
N LEU A 28 -7.30 -9.71 3.45
CA LEU A 28 -6.83 -8.60 4.28
C LEU A 28 -7.18 -8.75 5.76
N GLU A 29 -8.36 -9.29 6.07
CA GLU A 29 -8.84 -9.40 7.45
C GLU A 29 -8.01 -10.44 8.21
N GLN A 30 -7.86 -11.62 7.60
CA GLN A 30 -7.03 -12.69 8.16
C GLN A 30 -5.57 -12.24 8.28
N TYR A 31 -5.02 -11.57 7.26
CA TYR A 31 -3.65 -11.08 7.30
C TYR A 31 -3.44 -10.04 8.40
N ALA A 32 -4.32 -9.04 8.50
CA ALA A 32 -4.22 -8.00 9.53
C ALA A 32 -4.38 -8.56 10.96
N ALA A 33 -5.21 -9.59 11.14
CA ALA A 33 -5.42 -10.24 12.43
C ALA A 33 -4.14 -10.90 12.98
N SER A 34 -3.22 -11.32 12.10
CA SER A 34 -1.94 -11.95 12.49
C SER A 34 -0.91 -10.97 13.06
N TYR A 35 -1.11 -9.67 12.89
CA TYR A 35 -0.25 -8.61 13.41
C TYR A 35 -0.97 -7.78 14.47
N SER A 36 -0.24 -6.99 15.25
CA SER A 36 -0.80 -6.07 16.25
C SER A 36 -0.04 -4.75 16.29
N GLY A 37 -0.62 -3.75 16.95
CA GLY A 37 0.00 -2.44 17.14
C GLY A 37 0.40 -1.75 15.83
N LEU A 38 1.55 -1.07 15.86
CA LEU A 38 2.08 -0.32 14.72
C LEU A 38 2.35 -1.21 13.50
N MET A 39 2.87 -2.42 13.71
CA MET A 39 3.19 -3.37 12.63
C MET A 39 1.96 -3.69 11.78
N ARG A 40 0.78 -3.85 12.40
CA ARG A 40 -0.47 -4.07 11.65
C ARG A 40 -0.77 -2.91 10.70
N ILE A 41 -0.55 -1.68 11.16
CA ILE A 41 -0.84 -0.46 10.41
C ILE A 41 0.16 -0.31 9.26
N GLU A 42 1.45 -0.48 9.52
CA GLU A 42 2.51 -0.43 8.50
C GLU A 42 2.30 -1.47 7.40
N ARG A 43 1.92 -2.70 7.77
CA ARG A 43 1.63 -3.76 6.80
C ARG A 43 0.42 -3.44 5.91
N LEU A 44 -0.64 -2.86 6.47
CA LEU A 44 -1.79 -2.41 5.70
C LEU A 44 -1.44 -1.26 4.76
N GLN A 45 -0.62 -0.30 5.20
CA GLN A 45 -0.14 0.78 4.35
C GLN A 45 0.71 0.25 3.19
N PHE A 46 1.62 -0.69 3.46
CA PHE A 46 2.43 -1.33 2.43
C PHE A 46 1.55 -2.01 1.36
N ILE A 47 0.54 -2.76 1.77
CA ILE A 47 -0.42 -3.38 0.83
C ILE A 47 -1.16 -2.31 0.03
N ALA A 48 -1.57 -1.20 0.66
CA ALA A 48 -2.27 -0.13 -0.04
C ALA A 48 -1.41 0.53 -1.13
N ASP A 49 -0.11 0.65 -0.89
CA ASP A 49 0.82 1.26 -1.85
C ASP A 49 1.03 0.32 -3.06
N HIS A 50 1.12 -1.00 -2.85
CA HIS A 50 1.47 -1.98 -3.89
C HIS A 50 0.28 -2.66 -4.57
N CYS A 51 -0.89 -2.73 -3.94
CA CYS A 51 -2.06 -3.45 -4.46
C CYS A 51 -3.23 -2.47 -4.73
N PRO A 52 -3.36 -1.90 -5.95
CA PRO A 52 -4.39 -0.91 -6.26
C PRO A 52 -5.81 -1.40 -5.98
N THR A 53 -6.07 -2.68 -6.26
CA THR A 53 -7.38 -3.32 -6.05
C THR A 53 -7.77 -3.44 -4.58
N LEU A 54 -6.80 -3.52 -3.67
CA LEU A 54 -7.01 -3.63 -2.22
C LEU A 54 -6.80 -2.31 -1.47
N ARG A 55 -6.32 -1.27 -2.16
CA ARG A 55 -5.87 0.00 -1.57
C ARG A 55 -6.91 0.64 -0.66
N VAL A 56 -8.13 0.78 -1.13
CA VAL A 56 -9.20 1.45 -0.37
C VAL A 56 -9.54 0.68 0.90
N GLU A 57 -9.69 -0.64 0.82
CA GLU A 57 -10.03 -1.48 1.97
C GLU A 57 -8.88 -1.56 2.99
N ALA A 58 -7.63 -1.70 2.52
CA ALA A 58 -6.46 -1.68 3.38
C ALA A 58 -6.33 -0.35 4.15
N LEU A 59 -6.56 0.79 3.48
CA LEU A 59 -6.52 2.12 4.10
C LEU A 59 -7.66 2.33 5.09
N LYS A 60 -8.89 1.85 4.82
CA LYS A 60 -10.00 1.89 5.79
C LYS A 60 -9.66 1.12 7.06
N MET A 61 -9.11 -0.10 6.92
CA MET A 61 -8.68 -0.91 8.05
C MET A 61 -7.58 -0.21 8.84
N ALA A 62 -6.55 0.31 8.16
CA ALA A 62 -5.44 1.05 8.78
C ALA A 62 -5.95 2.26 9.57
N LEU A 63 -6.87 3.04 8.99
CA LEU A 63 -7.49 4.19 9.63
C LEU A 63 -8.22 3.80 10.93
N SER A 64 -8.98 2.70 10.90
CA SER A 64 -9.70 2.21 12.08
C SER A 64 -8.79 1.78 13.22
N PHE A 65 -7.56 1.33 12.92
CA PHE A 65 -6.58 0.94 13.92
C PHE A 65 -5.81 2.15 14.46
N VAL A 66 -5.37 3.08 13.61
CA VAL A 66 -4.66 4.29 14.07
C VAL A 66 -5.55 5.18 14.93
N GLN A 67 -6.87 5.23 14.68
CA GLN A 67 -7.84 5.94 15.52
C GLN A 67 -7.90 5.44 16.97
N ARG A 68 -7.44 4.22 17.25
CA ARG A 68 -7.33 3.66 18.61
C ARG A 68 -6.01 4.02 19.29
N THR A 69 -5.15 4.78 18.61
CA THR A 69 -3.86 5.26 19.09
C THR A 69 -3.87 6.79 19.17
N PHE A 70 -2.78 7.39 19.63
CA PHE A 70 -2.58 8.85 19.65
C PHE A 70 -1.62 9.34 18.56
N ASN A 71 -1.37 8.55 17.53
CA ASN A 71 -0.46 8.92 16.44
C ASN A 71 -1.21 9.76 15.39
N VAL A 72 -1.19 11.09 15.57
CA VAL A 72 -1.88 12.06 14.70
C VAL A 72 -1.24 12.12 13.31
N ASP A 73 0.08 12.12 13.22
CA ASP A 73 0.80 12.20 11.95
C ASP A 73 0.41 11.03 11.03
N MET A 74 0.36 9.83 11.59
CA MET A 74 -0.05 8.63 10.85
C MET A 74 -1.54 8.64 10.52
N TYR A 75 -2.39 9.20 11.38
CA TYR A 75 -3.81 9.39 11.07
C TYR A 75 -4.00 10.32 9.87
N GLU A 76 -3.32 11.47 9.85
CA GLU A 76 -3.40 12.44 8.76
C GLU A 76 -2.89 11.88 7.44
N GLU A 77 -1.78 11.14 7.48
CA GLU A 77 -1.24 10.47 6.29
C GLU A 77 -2.22 9.45 5.71
N ILE A 78 -2.72 8.53 6.54
CA ILE A 78 -3.66 7.48 6.09
C ILE A 78 -4.95 8.13 5.57
N HIS A 79 -5.46 9.16 6.26
CA HIS A 79 -6.66 9.87 5.83
C HIS A 79 -6.48 10.58 4.49
N ARG A 80 -5.31 11.22 4.26
CA ARG A 80 -4.96 11.84 2.97
C ARG A 80 -4.92 10.80 1.85
N LYS A 81 -4.18 9.69 2.04
CA LYS A 81 -4.09 8.59 1.07
C LYS A 81 -5.47 8.00 0.76
N LEU A 82 -6.32 7.80 1.76
CA LEU A 82 -7.68 7.27 1.57
C LEU A 82 -8.56 8.21 0.76
N SER A 83 -8.49 9.52 1.04
CA SER A 83 -9.25 10.53 0.32
C SER A 83 -8.87 10.59 -1.17
N GLU A 84 -7.58 10.49 -1.46
CA GLU A 84 -7.06 10.43 -2.83
C GLU A 84 -7.48 9.13 -3.53
N ALA A 85 -7.29 7.98 -2.90
CA ALA A 85 -7.66 6.68 -3.46
C ALA A 85 -9.16 6.58 -3.78
N THR A 86 -10.01 7.11 -2.89
CA THR A 86 -11.47 7.11 -3.08
C THR A 86 -11.87 7.99 -4.27
N ARG A 87 -11.24 9.17 -4.43
CA ARG A 87 -11.49 10.04 -5.59
C ARG A 87 -11.03 9.41 -6.90
N SER A 88 -9.87 8.77 -6.90
CA SER A 88 -9.33 8.09 -8.09
C SER A 88 -10.23 6.94 -8.52
N SER A 89 -10.63 6.07 -7.58
CA SER A 89 -11.54 4.96 -7.85
C SER A 89 -12.90 5.43 -8.39
N LEU A 90 -13.44 6.53 -7.85
CA LEU A 90 -14.70 7.10 -8.36
C LEU A 90 -14.56 7.63 -9.79
N ARG A 91 -13.41 8.24 -10.14
CA ARG A 91 -13.14 8.70 -11.51
C ARG A 91 -12.99 7.53 -12.48
N GLU A 92 -12.34 6.44 -12.07
CA GLU A 92 -12.21 5.23 -12.88
C GLU A 92 -13.59 4.64 -13.22
N LEU A 93 -14.50 4.59 -12.24
CA LEU A 93 -15.89 4.16 -12.44
C LEU A 93 -16.66 5.07 -13.40
N GLN A 94 -16.43 6.39 -13.37
CA GLN A 94 -17.08 7.35 -14.28
C GLN A 94 -16.54 7.27 -15.72
N ASN A 95 -15.30 6.84 -15.89
CA ASN A 95 -14.64 6.74 -17.20
C ASN A 95 -14.77 5.35 -17.85
N ALA A 96 -15.38 4.38 -17.17
CA ALA A 96 -15.67 3.09 -17.75
C ALA A 96 -16.71 3.28 -18.87
N PRO A 97 -16.41 2.89 -20.13
CA PRO A 97 -17.37 3.03 -21.22
C PRO A 97 -18.60 2.20 -20.87
N ASP A 98 -19.77 2.83 -21.01
CA ASP A 98 -21.09 2.21 -20.90
C ASP A 98 -21.12 0.90 -21.70
N ALA A 99 -20.91 -0.23 -21.03
CA ALA A 99 -21.11 -1.54 -21.61
C ALA A 99 -22.62 -1.80 -21.60
N ILE A 100 -23.33 -1.19 -22.55
CA ILE A 100 -24.74 -1.45 -22.84
C ILE A 100 -24.78 -2.51 -23.95
N PRO A 101 -25.40 -3.69 -23.74
CA PRO A 101 -25.72 -4.62 -24.82
C PRO A 101 -26.87 -4.11 -25.71
#